data_AF-A0A0F9TW18-F1
#
_entry.id   AF-A0A0F9TW18-F1
#
_cell.length_a   1.000
_cell.length_b   1.000
_cell.length_c   1.000
_cell.angle_alpha   90.00
_cell.angle_beta   90.00
_cell.angle_gamma   90.00
#
_symmetry.space_group_name_H-M   'P 1'
#
loop_
_entity.id
_entity.type
_entity.pdbx_description
1 polymer ?
#
loop_
_entity_poly.entity_id
_entity_poly.type
_entity_poly.pdbx_seq_one_letter_code
_entity_poly.pdbx_strand_id
1 'polypeptide(L)'
;MELEYWFEMPNKWTFRMKKLRKFITNFIYELPKGSEILIPFAGMYRFDKFIFSDYNFIYNDINLNIESTHNINAYKLVWLYERESFNCIIADPPYSVYAAHKYYKLHNYTEITVWRKAADYLLKPGGIYIELGWNSSGLRKSIANKISLGVCCTGGNHRDILILVQRKREHDNVKPLF
;
A
#
# COMPACT_ATOMS: atom_id res chain seq x y z
N MET A 1 -5.39 -18.32 -1.66
CA MET A 1 -4.33 -17.30 -1.73
C MET A 1 -3.38 -17.74 -2.84
N GLU A 2 -3.17 -16.89 -3.82
CA GLU A 2 -2.24 -17.13 -4.93
C GLU A 2 -0.81 -16.74 -4.54
N LEU A 3 0.18 -17.38 -5.15
CA LEU A 3 1.60 -17.08 -4.96
C LEU A 3 2.23 -16.87 -6.34
N GLU A 4 2.88 -15.73 -6.53
CA GLU A 4 3.65 -15.44 -7.74
C GLU A 4 5.09 -15.14 -7.37
N TYR A 5 6.04 -15.72 -8.10
CA TYR A 5 7.47 -15.52 -7.89
C TYR A 5 8.11 -15.05 -9.19
N TRP A 6 8.93 -14.00 -9.12
CA TRP A 6 9.69 -13.53 -10.27
C TRP A 6 11.02 -12.90 -9.86
N PHE A 7 11.93 -12.83 -10.83
CA PHE A 7 13.16 -12.07 -10.73
C PHE A 7 13.02 -10.69 -11.37
N GLU A 8 13.49 -9.64 -10.69
CA GLU A 8 13.64 -8.29 -11.24
C GLU A 8 14.71 -7.49 -10.47
N MET A 9 15.61 -6.82 -11.20
CA MET A 9 16.67 -6.01 -10.59
C MET A 9 16.07 -4.87 -9.74
N PRO A 10 16.65 -4.59 -8.55
CA PRO A 10 16.11 -3.58 -7.64
C PRO A 10 16.25 -2.18 -8.23
N ASN A 11 15.27 -1.33 -7.94
CA ASN A 11 15.30 0.09 -8.27
C ASN A 11 15.10 0.92 -7.00
N LYS A 12 15.75 2.10 -6.91
CA LYS A 12 15.51 3.06 -5.81
C LYS A 12 14.03 3.44 -5.71
N TRP A 13 13.33 3.45 -6.84
CA TRP A 13 11.89 3.69 -6.91
C TRP A 13 11.20 2.38 -7.27
N THR A 14 10.66 1.70 -6.26
CA THR A 14 10.11 0.34 -6.35
C THR A 14 9.15 0.18 -7.52
N PHE A 15 8.23 1.13 -7.70
CA PHE A 15 7.23 1.07 -8.77
C PHE A 15 7.77 1.33 -10.19
N ARG A 16 9.06 1.64 -10.36
CA ARG A 16 9.74 1.61 -11.68
C ARG A 16 10.09 0.20 -12.13
N MET A 17 10.11 -0.77 -11.22
CA MET A 17 10.28 -2.18 -11.54
C MET A 17 9.03 -2.67 -12.30
N LYS A 18 9.20 -3.05 -13.57
CA LYS A 18 8.14 -3.31 -14.54
C LYS A 18 7.30 -4.53 -14.16
N LYS A 19 7.90 -5.63 -13.72
CA LYS A 19 7.15 -6.85 -13.35
C LYS A 19 6.42 -6.64 -12.03
N LEU A 20 7.09 -6.04 -11.04
CA LEU A 20 6.46 -5.65 -9.78
C LEU A 20 5.27 -4.70 -10.00
N ARG A 21 5.44 -3.68 -10.85
CA ARG A 21 4.34 -2.79 -11.22
C ARG A 21 3.20 -3.55 -11.88
N LYS A 22 3.52 -4.44 -12.84
CA LYS A 22 2.50 -5.24 -13.54
C LYS A 22 1.67 -6.06 -12.55
N PHE A 23 2.34 -6.71 -11.59
CA PHE A 23 1.68 -7.45 -10.51
C PHE A 23 0.65 -6.58 -9.77
N ILE A 24 1.07 -5.40 -9.30
CA ILE A 24 0.20 -4.47 -8.59
C ILE A 24 -0.95 -3.98 -9.47
N THR A 25 -0.67 -3.64 -10.74
CA THR A 25 -1.69 -3.10 -11.66
C THR A 25 -2.81 -4.08 -11.97
N ASN A 26 -2.54 -5.40 -11.96
CA ASN A 26 -3.59 -6.40 -12.18
C ASN A 26 -4.73 -6.24 -11.17
N PHE A 27 -4.41 -6.00 -9.90
CA PHE A 27 -5.40 -5.77 -8.85
C PHE A 27 -6.10 -4.41 -8.96
N ILE A 28 -5.44 -3.40 -9.53
CA ILE A 28 -6.07 -2.10 -9.80
C ILE A 28 -7.11 -2.24 -10.91
N TYR A 29 -6.82 -3.01 -11.96
CA TYR A 29 -7.73 -3.23 -13.08
C TYR A 29 -9.00 -4.00 -12.70
N GLU A 30 -9.01 -4.73 -11.59
CA GLU A 30 -10.21 -5.34 -11.02
C GLU A 30 -11.17 -4.32 -10.39
N LEU A 31 -10.70 -3.11 -10.08
CA LEU A 31 -11.51 -2.10 -9.42
C LEU A 31 -12.47 -1.42 -10.41
N PRO A 32 -13.67 -1.01 -9.96
CA PRO A 32 -14.56 -0.19 -10.76
C PRO A 32 -13.87 1.09 -11.24
N LYS A 33 -14.26 1.57 -12.43
CA LYS A 33 -13.87 2.91 -12.90
C LYS A 33 -14.34 3.97 -11.90
N GLY A 34 -13.55 5.03 -11.75
CA GLY A 34 -13.73 6.08 -10.76
C GLY A 34 -13.27 5.70 -9.35
N SER A 35 -12.60 4.56 -9.17
CA SER A 35 -12.13 4.14 -7.85
C SER A 35 -11.07 5.09 -7.29
N GLU A 36 -11.17 5.37 -5.98
CA GLU A 36 -10.21 6.15 -5.21
C GLU A 36 -9.06 5.25 -4.73
N ILE A 37 -7.83 5.60 -5.11
CA ILE A 37 -6.62 4.81 -4.84
C ILE A 37 -5.62 5.66 -4.05
N LEU A 38 -5.31 5.24 -2.82
CA LEU A 38 -4.35 5.92 -1.96
C LEU A 38 -2.96 5.28 -2.05
N ILE A 39 -1.95 6.13 -2.24
CA ILE A 39 -0.54 5.76 -2.21
C ILE A 39 0.14 6.59 -1.11
N PRO A 40 0.18 6.07 0.13
CA PRO A 40 0.56 6.81 1.35
C PRO A 40 2.05 7.09 1.48
N PHE A 41 2.89 6.35 0.74
CA PHE A 41 4.35 6.44 0.70
C PHE A 41 4.80 6.51 -0.76
N ALA A 42 4.47 7.62 -1.43
CA ALA A 42 4.51 7.71 -2.90
C ALA A 42 5.92 7.70 -3.51
N GLY A 43 6.92 8.26 -2.83
CA GLY A 43 8.21 8.52 -3.46
C GLY A 43 8.05 9.40 -4.72
N MET A 44 8.99 9.29 -5.66
CA MET A 44 8.91 10.03 -6.93
C MET A 44 8.07 9.33 -8.01
N TYR A 45 7.54 8.14 -7.74
CA TYR A 45 6.84 7.37 -8.78
C TYR A 45 5.35 7.69 -8.84
N ARG A 46 4.80 7.71 -10.07
CA ARG A 46 3.41 8.07 -10.35
C ARG A 46 2.76 7.00 -11.23
N PHE A 47 1.76 6.30 -10.69
CA PHE A 47 1.03 5.20 -11.34
C PHE A 47 0.08 5.71 -12.43
N ASP A 48 -0.53 6.87 -12.24
CA ASP A 48 -1.39 7.60 -13.18
C ASP A 48 -0.71 7.88 -14.53
N LYS A 49 0.63 7.89 -14.58
CA LYS A 49 1.36 8.00 -15.86
C LYS A 49 1.33 6.73 -16.72
N PHE A 50 0.87 5.60 -16.17
CA PHE A 50 0.90 4.28 -16.82
C PHE A 50 -0.45 3.56 -16.83
N ILE A 51 -1.37 3.97 -15.95
CA ILE A 51 -2.72 3.41 -15.85
C ILE A 51 -3.69 4.44 -16.44
N PHE A 52 -4.74 3.97 -17.13
CA PHE A 52 -5.76 4.82 -17.74
C PHE A 52 -6.33 5.87 -16.77
N SER A 53 -6.80 6.99 -17.30
CA SER A 53 -7.40 8.14 -16.59
C SER A 53 -8.71 7.84 -15.84
N ASP A 54 -9.10 6.56 -15.75
CA ASP A 54 -10.37 6.14 -15.15
C ASP A 54 -10.26 5.93 -13.63
N TYR A 55 -9.13 6.24 -13.00
CA TYR A 55 -8.93 6.09 -11.55
C TYR A 55 -8.39 7.37 -10.92
N ASN A 56 -8.80 7.62 -9.69
CA ASN A 56 -8.36 8.79 -8.93
C ASN A 56 -7.21 8.38 -8.00
N PHE A 57 -6.01 8.84 -8.29
CA PHE A 57 -4.83 8.57 -7.47
C PHE A 57 -4.57 9.70 -6.48
N ILE A 58 -4.57 9.36 -5.19
CA ILE A 58 -4.15 10.24 -4.10
C ILE A 58 -2.76 9.83 -3.68
N TYR A 59 -1.82 10.76 -3.79
CA TYR A 59 -0.43 10.54 -3.37
C TYR A 59 -0.16 11.26 -2.06
N ASN A 60 0.51 10.59 -1.12
CA ASN A 60 1.08 11.23 0.06
C ASN A 60 2.56 10.86 0.19
N ASP A 61 3.37 11.83 0.62
CA ASP A 61 4.74 11.58 1.04
C ASP A 61 5.17 12.60 2.10
N ILE A 62 5.73 12.14 3.22
CA ILE A 62 6.16 13.03 4.30
C ILE A 62 7.28 13.99 3.88
N ASN A 63 8.02 13.69 2.80
CA ASN A 63 9.03 14.58 2.25
C ASN A 63 8.37 15.71 1.43
N LEU A 64 8.46 16.93 1.93
CA LEU A 64 7.92 18.15 1.29
C LEU A 64 8.48 18.43 -0.11
N ASN A 65 9.61 17.82 -0.49
CA ASN A 65 10.18 17.97 -1.82
C ASN A 65 9.57 17.01 -2.86
N ILE A 66 8.69 16.10 -2.43
CA ILE A 66 7.98 15.19 -3.31
C ILE A 66 6.62 15.81 -3.64
N GLU A 67 6.35 15.97 -4.93
CA GLU A 67 5.09 16.52 -5.45
C GLU A 67 3.94 15.51 -5.24
N SER A 68 3.22 15.61 -4.14
CA SER A 68 2.10 14.72 -3.81
C SER A 68 0.86 15.52 -3.40
N THR A 69 -0.31 14.87 -3.39
CA THR A 69 -1.57 15.49 -2.96
C THR A 69 -1.45 16.04 -1.54
N HIS A 70 -0.75 15.30 -0.67
CA HIS A 70 -0.43 15.72 0.70
C HIS A 70 1.04 15.46 1.01
N ASN A 71 1.60 16.25 1.93
CA ASN A 71 2.93 16.02 2.48
C ASN A 71 2.92 15.85 4.00
N ILE A 72 2.19 14.85 4.48
CA ILE A 72 2.04 14.59 5.91
C ILE A 72 2.48 13.18 6.27
N ASN A 73 2.63 12.93 7.57
CA ASN A 73 2.81 11.56 8.05
C ASN A 73 1.56 10.73 7.68
N ALA A 74 1.76 9.58 7.03
CA ALA A 74 0.69 8.76 6.45
C ALA A 74 -0.43 8.40 7.43
N TYR A 75 -0.13 8.16 8.71
CA TYR A 75 -1.19 7.86 9.69
C TYR A 75 -2.07 9.06 10.03
N LYS A 76 -1.65 10.29 9.70
CA LYS A 76 -2.46 11.51 9.85
C LYS A 76 -3.44 11.72 8.69
N LEU A 77 -3.44 10.86 7.67
CA LEU A 77 -4.43 10.93 6.59
C LEU A 77 -5.87 10.72 7.08
N VAL A 78 -6.07 10.05 8.23
CA VAL A 78 -7.39 9.89 8.86
C VAL A 78 -8.05 11.21 9.31
N TRP A 79 -7.28 12.30 9.31
CA TRP A 79 -7.75 13.64 9.68
C TRP A 79 -8.24 14.42 8.46
N LEU A 80 -7.86 13.98 7.26
CA LEU A 80 -8.18 14.63 5.99
C LEU A 80 -9.27 13.90 5.21
N TYR A 81 -9.46 12.61 5.51
CA TYR A 81 -10.37 11.74 4.80
C TYR A 81 -11.34 11.08 5.76
N GLU A 82 -12.58 10.93 5.33
CA GLU A 82 -13.60 10.20 6.06
C GLU A 82 -13.25 8.70 6.12
N ARG A 83 -13.90 8.01 7.05
CA ARG A 83 -13.80 6.56 7.16
C ARG A 83 -14.20 5.90 5.84
N GLU A 84 -13.49 4.84 5.45
CA GLU A 84 -13.84 4.05 4.26
C GLU A 84 -13.89 4.88 2.96
N SER A 85 -12.95 5.83 2.80
CA SER A 85 -12.86 6.68 1.61
C SER A 85 -12.27 5.98 0.38
N PHE A 86 -11.37 5.00 0.57
CA PHE A 86 -10.56 4.46 -0.53
C PHE A 86 -10.95 3.04 -0.94
N ASN A 87 -10.98 2.79 -2.24
CA ASN A 87 -11.22 1.47 -2.83
C ASN A 87 -9.94 0.61 -2.81
N CYS A 88 -8.78 1.25 -2.89
CA CYS A 88 -7.48 0.58 -2.83
C CYS A 88 -6.45 1.43 -2.09
N ILE A 89 -5.57 0.76 -1.36
CA ILE A 89 -4.40 1.37 -0.71
C ILE A 89 -3.16 0.57 -1.09
N ILE A 90 -2.14 1.26 -1.62
CA ILE A 90 -0.87 0.65 -2.05
C ILE A 90 0.28 1.24 -1.24
N ALA A 91 0.65 0.54 -0.16
CA ALA A 91 1.65 0.99 0.79
C ALA A 91 3.04 0.41 0.46
N ASP A 92 3.99 1.30 0.17
CA ASP A 92 5.42 1.01 0.09
C ASP A 92 6.18 1.70 1.24
N PRO A 93 5.96 1.31 2.51
CA PRO A 93 6.56 1.95 3.67
C PRO A 93 8.07 1.72 3.72
N PRO A 94 8.85 2.51 4.50
CA PRO A 94 10.26 2.18 4.74
C PRO A 94 10.40 0.78 5.39
N TYR A 95 11.12 -0.13 4.72
CA TYR A 95 11.20 -1.55 5.11
C TYR A 95 12.04 -1.85 6.36
N SER A 96 12.77 -0.87 6.89
CA SER A 96 13.56 -1.03 8.11
C SER A 96 13.51 0.21 8.99
N VAL A 97 13.67 0.00 10.29
CA VAL A 97 13.85 1.10 11.25
C VAL A 97 15.05 1.96 10.89
N TYR A 98 16.14 1.37 10.40
CA TYR A 98 17.26 2.16 9.89
C TYR A 98 16.83 3.11 8.76
N ALA A 99 16.09 2.62 7.77
CA ALA A 99 15.58 3.45 6.67
C ALA A 99 14.59 4.51 7.17
N ALA A 100 13.72 4.14 8.10
CA ALA A 100 12.73 5.02 8.72
C ALA A 100 13.42 6.17 9.48
N HIS A 101 14.44 5.88 10.31
CA HIS A 101 15.22 6.91 11.01
C HIS A 101 16.04 7.76 10.04
N LYS A 102 16.79 7.13 9.13
CA LYS A 102 17.76 7.82 8.26
C LYS A 102 17.10 8.76 7.26
N TYR A 103 16.01 8.33 6.63
CA TYR A 103 15.41 9.06 5.52
C TYR A 103 14.16 9.83 5.91
N TYR A 104 13.46 9.38 6.96
CA TYR A 104 12.14 9.92 7.31
C TYR A 104 12.09 10.49 8.72
N LYS A 105 13.20 10.47 9.48
CA LYS A 105 13.26 10.86 10.90
C LYS A 105 12.14 10.19 11.73
N LEU A 106 11.71 9.00 11.32
CA LEU A 106 10.69 8.23 12.03
C LEU A 106 11.37 7.43 13.13
N HIS A 107 10.80 7.46 14.33
CA HIS A 107 11.55 7.12 15.54
C HIS A 107 11.37 5.68 15.99
N ASN A 108 10.36 4.93 15.50
CA ASN A 108 10.04 3.60 16.05
C ASN A 108 9.27 2.65 15.10
N TYR A 109 9.42 1.34 15.32
CA TYR A 109 8.59 0.26 14.72
C TYR A 109 7.08 0.42 14.96
N THR A 110 6.67 1.18 15.98
CA THR A 110 5.27 1.46 16.30
C THR A 110 4.52 2.11 15.14
N GLU A 111 5.22 2.81 14.26
CA GLU A 111 4.60 3.58 13.18
C GLU A 111 3.98 2.70 12.07
N ILE A 112 4.52 1.51 11.77
CA ILE A 112 3.87 0.62 10.79
C ILE A 112 2.56 0.04 11.32
N THR A 113 2.49 -0.20 12.63
CA THR A 113 1.27 -0.68 13.28
C THR A 113 0.22 0.43 13.33
N VAL A 114 0.64 1.66 13.60
CA VAL A 114 -0.23 2.85 13.57
C VAL A 114 -0.72 3.10 12.14
N TRP A 115 0.16 2.99 11.14
CA TRP A 115 -0.21 3.06 9.73
C TRP A 115 -1.25 2.00 9.36
N ARG A 116 -1.05 0.73 9.72
CA ARG A 116 -2.01 -0.34 9.41
C ARG A 116 -3.39 -0.09 10.04
N LYS A 117 -3.47 0.55 11.22
CA LYS A 117 -4.74 1.00 11.81
C LYS A 117 -5.39 2.13 11.00
N ALA A 118 -4.59 3.09 10.54
CA ALA A 118 -5.07 4.15 9.65
C ALA A 118 -5.56 3.58 8.31
N ALA A 119 -4.83 2.64 7.72
CA ALA A 119 -5.21 1.95 6.50
C ALA A 119 -6.55 1.19 6.67
N ASP A 120 -6.74 0.50 7.79
CA ASP A 120 -8.03 -0.11 8.11
C ASP A 120 -9.15 0.94 8.18
N TYR A 121 -8.95 2.04 8.91
CA TYR A 121 -9.96 3.11 8.97
C TYR A 121 -10.32 3.69 7.60
N LEU A 122 -9.33 3.86 6.71
CA LEU A 122 -9.47 4.54 5.43
C LEU A 122 -9.97 3.62 4.30
N LEU A 123 -9.72 2.31 4.37
CA LEU A 123 -10.07 1.36 3.32
C LEU A 123 -11.53 0.94 3.39
N LYS A 124 -12.24 0.96 2.25
CA LYS A 124 -13.62 0.47 2.12
C LYS A 124 -13.72 -1.03 2.43
N PRO A 125 -14.84 -1.51 2.99
CA PRO A 125 -15.17 -2.94 2.97
C PRO A 125 -15.08 -3.48 1.53
N GLY A 126 -14.55 -4.70 1.37
CA GLY A 126 -14.26 -5.26 0.04
C GLY A 126 -13.09 -4.60 -0.70
N GLY A 127 -12.49 -3.53 -0.15
CA GLY A 127 -11.35 -2.83 -0.73
C GLY A 127 -10.06 -3.65 -0.74
N ILE A 128 -9.12 -3.24 -1.60
CA ILE A 128 -7.83 -3.92 -1.77
C ILE A 128 -6.74 -3.19 -0.96
N TYR A 129 -6.02 -3.94 -0.13
CA TYR A 129 -4.81 -3.47 0.53
C TYR A 129 -3.59 -4.18 -0.06
N ILE A 130 -2.63 -3.42 -0.56
CA ILE A 130 -1.36 -3.93 -1.09
C ILE A 130 -0.25 -3.35 -0.22
N GLU A 131 0.58 -4.19 0.38
CA GLU A 131 1.72 -3.76 1.19
C GLU A 131 3.00 -4.42 0.70
N LEU A 132 4.03 -3.60 0.50
CA LEU A 132 5.36 -4.04 0.13
C LEU A 132 6.27 -4.08 1.36
N GLY A 133 7.19 -5.04 1.39
CA GLY A 133 8.25 -5.05 2.39
C GLY A 133 8.99 -6.38 2.48
N TRP A 134 9.64 -6.59 3.62
CA TRP A 134 10.41 -7.81 3.90
C TRP A 134 9.66 -8.81 4.79
N ASN A 135 8.36 -8.58 5.01
CA ASN A 135 7.49 -9.51 5.73
C ASN A 135 6.09 -9.49 5.10
N SER A 136 5.35 -10.58 5.24
CA SER A 136 3.99 -10.75 4.75
C SER A 136 2.96 -10.62 5.89
N SER A 137 3.18 -9.68 6.83
CA SER A 137 2.28 -9.49 7.97
C SER A 137 0.98 -8.79 7.58
N GLY A 138 1.09 -7.61 6.95
CA GLY A 138 -0.03 -6.79 6.51
C GLY A 138 -1.07 -6.46 7.60
N LEU A 139 -2.31 -6.25 7.17
CA LEU A 139 -3.48 -6.10 8.05
C LEU A 139 -3.80 -7.41 8.79
N ARG A 140 -4.40 -7.29 9.98
CA ARG A 140 -4.77 -8.44 10.81
C ARG A 140 -5.77 -9.34 10.08
N LYS A 141 -5.71 -10.65 10.33
CA LYS A 141 -6.62 -11.65 9.75
C LYS A 141 -8.10 -11.36 10.04
N SER A 142 -8.40 -10.76 11.20
CA SER A 142 -9.77 -10.35 11.56
C SER A 142 -10.30 -9.20 10.72
N ILE A 143 -9.43 -8.43 10.06
CA ILE A 143 -9.77 -7.25 9.25
C ILE A 143 -9.80 -7.60 7.76
N ALA A 144 -8.80 -8.37 7.29
CA ALA A 144 -8.63 -8.63 5.86
C ALA A 144 -8.16 -10.06 5.57
N ASN A 145 -8.65 -10.63 4.47
CA ASN A 145 -8.22 -11.92 3.97
C ASN A 145 -7.03 -11.76 3.03
N LYS A 146 -6.00 -12.60 3.18
CA LYS A 146 -4.85 -12.63 2.25
C LYS A 146 -5.26 -13.32 0.96
N ILE A 147 -5.15 -12.62 -0.17
CA ILE A 147 -5.61 -13.13 -1.47
C ILE A 147 -4.45 -13.46 -2.42
N SER A 148 -3.36 -12.71 -2.37
CA SER A 148 -2.17 -12.99 -3.19
C SER A 148 -0.88 -12.57 -2.47
N LEU A 149 0.22 -13.26 -2.79
CA LEU A 149 1.56 -12.91 -2.36
C LEU A 149 2.50 -12.92 -3.57
N GLY A 150 3.06 -11.76 -3.89
CA GLY A 150 4.16 -11.64 -4.84
C GLY A 150 5.51 -11.74 -4.12
N VAL A 151 6.44 -12.49 -4.68
CA VAL A 151 7.83 -12.61 -4.22
C VAL A 151 8.74 -12.16 -5.35
N CYS A 152 9.28 -10.95 -5.21
CA CYS A 152 10.23 -10.38 -6.15
C CYS A 152 11.65 -10.66 -5.67
N CYS A 153 12.30 -11.64 -6.29
CA CYS A 153 13.72 -11.89 -6.12
C CYS A 153 14.53 -10.77 -6.79
N THR A 154 15.29 -10.04 -5.97
CA THR A 154 16.11 -8.90 -6.44
C THR A 154 17.56 -9.29 -6.74
N GLY A 155 17.92 -10.56 -6.52
CA GLY A 155 19.23 -11.15 -6.82
C GLY A 155 20.36 -10.69 -5.89
N GLY A 156 21.50 -11.35 -6.02
CA GLY A 156 22.69 -11.06 -5.21
C GLY A 156 22.45 -11.23 -3.70
N ASN A 157 23.02 -10.34 -2.90
CA ASN A 157 22.83 -10.30 -1.44
C ASN A 157 21.72 -9.34 -1.01
N HIS A 158 20.81 -8.98 -1.92
CA HIS A 158 19.66 -8.12 -1.61
C HIS A 158 18.54 -8.93 -0.98
N ARG A 159 17.68 -8.25 -0.21
CA ARG A 159 16.46 -8.84 0.31
C ARG A 159 15.41 -8.87 -0.80
N ASP A 160 14.65 -9.96 -0.86
CA ASP A 160 13.46 -10.02 -1.70
C ASP A 160 12.45 -8.96 -1.28
N ILE A 161 11.64 -8.51 -2.23
CA ILE A 161 10.48 -7.66 -1.97
C ILE A 161 9.25 -8.56 -1.96
N LEU A 162 8.61 -8.66 -0.81
CA LEU A 162 7.31 -9.30 -0.66
C LEU A 162 6.23 -8.27 -0.93
N ILE A 163 5.26 -8.62 -1.77
CA ILE A 163 4.08 -7.81 -2.05
C ILE A 163 2.85 -8.59 -1.60
N LEU A 164 2.32 -8.26 -0.42
CA LEU A 164 1.14 -8.91 0.12
C LEU A 164 -0.11 -8.17 -0.34
N VAL A 165 -1.06 -8.90 -0.93
CA VAL A 165 -2.36 -8.38 -1.34
C VAL A 165 -3.45 -8.97 -0.44
N GLN A 166 -4.27 -8.09 0.12
CA GLN A 166 -5.37 -8.44 1.00
C GLN A 166 -6.68 -7.79 0.53
N ARG A 167 -7.79 -8.47 0.79
CA ARG A 167 -9.15 -7.95 0.61
C ARG A 167 -9.72 -7.64 1.98
N LYS A 168 -10.11 -6.39 2.23
CA LYS A 168 -10.79 -6.03 3.49
C LYS A 168 -12.11 -6.78 3.55
N ARG A 169 -12.42 -7.34 4.72
CA ARG A 169 -13.69 -8.05 4.92
C ARG A 169 -14.84 -7.06 4.76
N GLU A 170 -15.96 -7.57 4.27
CA GLU A 170 -17.23 -6.84 4.39
C GLU A 170 -17.49 -6.58 5.87
N HIS A 171 -18.20 -5.50 6.18
CA HIS A 171 -18.86 -5.45 7.48
C HIS A 171 -19.78 -6.65 7.50
N ASP A 172 -19.56 -7.59 8.42
CA ASP A 172 -20.61 -8.54 8.76
C ASP A 172 -21.84 -7.68 9.01
N ASN A 173 -22.96 -7.95 8.33
CA ASN A 173 -24.25 -7.38 8.67
C ASN A 173 -24.63 -7.89 10.07
N VAL A 174 -23.90 -7.46 11.09
CA VAL A 174 -24.30 -7.55 12.47
C VAL A 174 -25.48 -6.59 12.51
N LYS A 175 -26.68 -7.16 12.42
CA LYS A 175 -27.90 -6.47 12.87
C LYS A 175 -27.53 -5.74 14.15
N PRO A 176 -27.84 -4.44 14.28
CA PRO A 176 -27.63 -3.77 15.55
C PRO A 176 -28.26 -4.64 16.63
N LEU A 177 -27.43 -5.09 17.58
CA LEU A 177 -27.95 -5.52 18.86
C LEU A 177 -28.48 -4.24 19.48
N PHE A 178 -29.80 -4.20 19.64
CA PHE A 178 -30.67 -3.12 20.11
C PHE A 178 -31.21 -2.18 19.02
#